data_AF-A0AAX6MFP0-F1
#
_entry.id   AF-A0AAX6MFP0-F1
#
_cell.length_a   1.000
_cell.length_b   1.000
_cell.length_c   1.000
_cell.angle_alpha   90.00
_cell.angle_beta   90.00
_cell.angle_gamma   90.00
#
_symmetry.space_group_name_H-M   'P 1'
#
loop_
_entity.id
_entity.type
_entity.pdbx_description
1 polymer ?
#
loop_
_entity_poly.entity_id
_entity_poly.type
_entity_poly.pdbx_seq_one_letter_code
_entity_poly.pdbx_strand_id
1 'polypeptide(L)'
;MSEFLNAHETTAVENFAIALLCGDVRIDMYAGVIVLDGNRARFSVPDWKTMLVIKALRTRLRDVLTRSFRMPGKLLTAQQEKWLDAWQRVFSQDFGNKA
;
A
#
# COMPACT_ATOMS: atom_id res chain seq x y z
N MET A 1 34.80 -4.57 11.10
CA MET A 1 34.10 -5.55 10.25
C MET A 1 32.74 -4.97 9.87
N SER A 2 32.67 -4.15 8.83
CA SER A 2 31.40 -3.67 8.26
C SER A 2 31.63 -3.36 6.79
N GLU A 3 31.99 -4.39 6.03
CA GLU A 3 32.38 -4.28 4.61
C GLU A 3 31.27 -4.75 3.65
N PHE A 4 30.04 -4.93 4.14
CA PHE A 4 28.94 -5.50 3.34
C PHE A 4 27.57 -4.84 3.59
N LEU A 5 27.46 -3.52 3.41
CA LEU A 5 26.16 -2.83 3.37
C LEU A 5 26.07 -1.89 2.16
N ASN A 6 26.65 -2.30 1.04
CA ASN A 6 26.39 -1.65 -0.24
C ASN A 6 25.05 -2.18 -0.75
N ALA A 7 24.05 -1.31 -0.84
CA ALA A 7 22.79 -1.65 -1.48
C ALA A 7 23.08 -1.92 -2.96
N HIS A 8 23.02 -3.20 -3.35
CA HIS A 8 23.44 -3.67 -4.67
C HIS A 8 22.58 -3.07 -5.79
N GLU A 9 21.30 -2.82 -5.51
CA GLU A 9 20.39 -2.07 -6.37
C GLU A 9 19.42 -1.27 -5.49
N THR A 10 19.24 0.01 -5.82
CA THR A 10 18.20 0.87 -5.24
C THR A 10 17.36 1.44 -6.37
N THR A 11 16.05 1.48 -6.17
CA THR A 11 15.13 2.16 -7.09
C THR A 11 14.33 3.14 -6.27
N ALA A 12 14.04 4.31 -6.85
CA ALA A 12 13.15 5.27 -6.24
C ALA A 12 11.73 4.67 -6.18
N VAL A 13 11.14 4.65 -4.99
CA VAL A 13 9.78 4.13 -4.76
C VAL A 13 8.95 5.25 -4.15
N GLU A 14 7.70 5.37 -4.60
CA GLU A 14 6.78 6.34 -4.02
C GLU A 14 6.43 6.01 -2.57
N ASN A 15 6.36 7.04 -1.74
CA ASN A 15 5.95 6.92 -0.33
C ASN A 15 4.60 6.21 -0.17
N PHE A 16 3.68 6.39 -1.12
CA PHE A 16 2.38 5.74 -1.13
C PHE A 16 2.49 4.21 -1.24
N ALA A 17 3.35 3.70 -2.13
CA ALA A 17 3.57 2.26 -2.29
C ALA A 17 4.15 1.63 -1.02
N ILE A 18 5.10 2.32 -0.38
CA ILE A 18 5.72 1.89 0.88
C ILE A 18 4.66 1.84 1.99
N ALA A 19 3.88 2.90 2.16
CA ALA A 19 2.82 2.96 3.17
C ALA A 19 1.73 1.89 2.96
N LEU A 20 1.46 1.52 1.71
CA LEU A 20 0.40 0.58 1.37
C LEU A 20 0.83 -0.89 1.49
N LEU A 21 2.03 -1.24 1.01
CA LEU A 21 2.44 -2.64 0.83
C LEU A 21 3.42 -3.14 1.90
N CYS A 22 4.14 -2.25 2.58
CA CYS A 22 5.22 -2.67 3.48
C CYS A 22 4.78 -2.82 4.94
N GLY A 23 5.47 -3.72 5.67
CA GLY A 23 5.59 -3.75 7.13
C GLY A 23 4.30 -3.99 7.93
N ASP A 24 4.39 -3.79 9.25
CA ASP A 24 3.22 -3.54 10.09
C ASP A 24 2.96 -2.03 10.16
N VAL A 25 1.71 -1.62 10.01
CA VAL A 25 1.35 -0.20 9.90
C VAL A 25 0.26 0.15 10.90
N ARG A 26 0.52 1.20 11.67
CA ARG A 26 -0.45 1.85 12.55
C ARG A 26 -0.90 3.16 11.92
N ILE A 27 -2.21 3.31 11.76
CA ILE A 27 -2.83 4.49 11.15
C ILE A 27 -3.54 5.26 12.27
N ASP A 28 -2.89 6.32 12.74
CA ASP A 28 -3.40 7.19 13.81
C ASP A 28 -4.25 8.30 13.19
N MET A 29 -5.53 7.99 12.91
CA MET A 29 -6.44 8.88 12.19
C MET A 29 -6.63 10.25 12.87
N TYR A 30 -6.59 10.30 14.21
CA TYR A 30 -6.68 11.56 14.95
C TYR A 30 -5.45 12.45 14.76
N ALA A 31 -4.26 11.84 14.68
CA ALA A 31 -3.00 12.55 14.53
C ALA A 31 -2.65 12.86 13.06
N GLY A 32 -3.36 12.26 12.10
CA GLY A 32 -3.02 12.42 10.68
C GLY A 32 -1.73 11.69 10.28
N VAL A 33 -1.30 10.67 11.03
CA VAL A 33 0.00 10.01 10.84
C VAL A 33 -0.16 8.51 10.60
N ILE A 34 0.64 8.00 9.67
CA ILE A 34 0.84 6.58 9.40
C ILE A 34 2.24 6.22 9.89
N VAL A 35 2.33 5.30 10.85
CA VAL A 35 3.57 4.81 11.43
C VAL A 35 3.84 3.40 10.94
N LEU A 36 5.01 3.17 10.35
CA LEU A 36 5.41 1.90 9.76
C LEU A 36 6.54 1.25 10.58
N ASP A 37 6.41 -0.06 10.80
CA ASP A 37 7.38 -0.96 11.44
C ASP A 37 7.97 -0.40 12.74
N GLY A 38 7.11 -0.19 13.74
CA GLY A 38 7.54 0.22 15.07
C GLY A 38 8.28 1.56 15.11
N ASN A 39 7.89 2.50 14.25
CA ASN A 39 8.41 3.87 14.13
C ASN A 39 9.59 4.09 13.17
N ARG A 40 9.90 3.14 12.29
CA ARG A 40 10.98 3.28 11.30
C ARG A 40 10.66 4.25 10.17
N ALA A 41 9.40 4.37 9.78
CA ALA A 41 8.95 5.41 8.87
C ALA A 41 7.63 6.03 9.34
N ARG A 42 7.48 7.34 9.09
CA ARG A 42 6.27 8.11 9.38
C ARG A 42 5.83 8.87 8.14
N PHE A 43 4.55 8.78 7.83
CA PHE A 43 3.93 9.55 6.75
C PHE A 43 2.84 10.41 7.35
N SER A 44 2.85 11.71 7.03
CA SER A 44 1.75 12.61 7.37
C SER A 44 0.73 12.62 6.23
N VAL A 45 -0.54 12.48 6.57
CA VAL A 45 -1.65 12.51 5.63
C VAL A 45 -2.60 13.63 6.05
N PRO A 46 -2.91 14.59 5.16
CA PRO A 46 -3.64 15.80 5.52
C PRO A 46 -5.15 15.56 5.71
N ASP A 47 -5.72 14.53 5.10
CA ASP A 47 -7.17 14.28 5.11
C ASP A 47 -7.51 12.89 5.68
N TRP A 48 -8.48 12.85 6.58
CA TRP A 48 -8.91 11.64 7.27
C TRP A 48 -9.60 10.64 6.32
N LYS A 49 -10.25 11.11 5.24
CA LYS A 49 -10.85 10.24 4.22
C LYS A 49 -9.73 9.56 3.44
N THR A 50 -8.66 10.27 3.10
CA THR A 50 -7.47 9.67 2.47
C THR A 50 -6.87 8.59 3.38
N MET A 51 -6.77 8.83 4.70
CA MET A 51 -6.32 7.80 5.64
C MET A 51 -7.24 6.57 5.68
N LEU A 52 -8.56 6.78 5.63
CA LEU A 52 -9.55 5.70 5.61
C LEU A 52 -9.42 4.87 4.32
N VAL A 53 -9.23 5.53 3.17
CA VAL A 53 -9.01 4.87 1.88
C VAL A 53 -7.73 4.04 1.91
N ILE A 54 -6.61 4.58 2.41
CA ILE A 54 -5.35 3.85 2.55
C ILE A 54 -5.54 2.61 3.44
N LYS A 55 -6.22 2.77 4.58
CA LYS A 55 -6.52 1.66 5.50
C LYS A 55 -7.35 0.57 4.82
N ALA A 56 -8.40 0.96 4.09
CA ALA A 56 -9.27 0.03 3.38
C ALA A 56 -8.52 -0.71 2.26
N LEU A 57 -7.79 0.02 1.41
CA LEU A 57 -6.99 -0.56 0.33
C LEU A 57 -5.96 -1.56 0.86
N ARG A 58 -5.27 -1.21 1.94
CA ARG A 58 -4.28 -2.09 2.57
C ARG A 58 -4.90 -3.41 3.03
N THR A 59 -6.04 -3.36 3.71
CA THR A 59 -6.75 -4.58 4.13
C THR A 59 -7.15 -5.43 2.93
N ARG A 60 -7.72 -4.82 1.89
CA ARG A 60 -8.20 -5.54 0.70
C ARG A 60 -7.08 -6.16 -0.12
N LEU A 61 -5.98 -5.43 -0.32
CA LEU A 61 -4.81 -5.96 -1.03
C LEU A 61 -4.15 -7.10 -0.26
N ARG A 62 -4.08 -7.02 1.07
CA ARG A 62 -3.58 -8.12 1.89
C ARG A 62 -4.44 -9.37 1.75
N ASP A 63 -5.77 -9.22 1.70
CA ASP A 63 -6.68 -10.35 1.50
C ASP A 63 -6.50 -10.99 0.11
N VAL A 64 -6.32 -10.15 -0.93
CA VAL A 64 -6.01 -10.60 -2.29
C VAL A 64 -4.71 -11.39 -2.32
N LEU A 65 -3.62 -10.82 -1.78
CA LEU A 65 -2.30 -11.45 -1.73
C LEU A 65 -2.34 -12.77 -0.94
N THR A 66 -2.96 -12.75 0.24
CA THR A 66 -3.07 -13.95 1.09
C THR A 66 -3.78 -15.08 0.37
N ARG A 67 -4.84 -14.77 -0.39
CA ARG A 67 -5.54 -15.77 -1.20
C ARG A 67 -4.69 -16.27 -2.36
N SER A 68 -4.03 -15.37 -3.10
CA SER A 68 -3.17 -15.74 -4.21
C SER A 68 -2.03 -16.68 -3.79
N PHE A 69 -1.45 -16.44 -2.60
CA PHE A 69 -0.43 -17.33 -2.04
C PHE A 69 -1.00 -18.67 -1.54
N ARG A 70 -2.22 -18.69 -1.00
CA ARG A 70 -2.86 -19.94 -0.52
C ARG A 70 -3.42 -20.81 -1.64
N MET A 71 -3.88 -20.21 -2.73
CA MET A 71 -4.52 -20.90 -3.86
C MET A 71 -3.95 -20.40 -5.19
N PRO A 72 -2.69 -20.72 -5.50
CA PRO A 72 -2.07 -20.32 -6.76
C PRO A 72 -2.84 -20.92 -7.94
N GLY A 73 -3.08 -20.12 -8.99
CA GLY A 73 -3.77 -20.53 -10.21
C GLY A 73 -5.30 -20.46 -10.17
N LYS A 74 -5.91 -20.19 -9.00
CA LYS A 74 -7.36 -19.93 -8.92
C LYS A 74 -7.64 -18.47 -9.24
N LEU A 75 -8.61 -18.24 -10.13
CA LEU A 75 -9.06 -16.89 -10.46
C LEU A 75 -9.52 -16.13 -9.20
N LEU A 76 -9.26 -14.83 -9.21
CA LEU A 76 -9.75 -13.91 -8.18
C LEU A 76 -11.27 -13.85 -8.23
N THR A 77 -11.91 -13.52 -7.11
CA THR A 77 -13.36 -13.24 -7.16
C THR A 77 -13.61 -11.89 -7.83
N ALA A 78 -14.79 -11.70 -8.42
CA ALA A 78 -15.20 -10.43 -9.00
C ALA A 78 -15.03 -9.23 -8.05
N GLN A 79 -15.23 -9.45 -6.74
CA GLN A 79 -14.99 -8.40 -5.73
C GLN A 79 -13.50 -8.07 -5.57
N GLN A 80 -12.62 -9.07 -5.63
CA GLN A 80 -11.17 -8.88 -5.52
C GLN A 80 -10.60 -8.22 -6.77
N GLU A 81 -11.09 -8.59 -7.95
CA GLU A 81 -10.75 -7.93 -9.22
C GLU A 81 -11.12 -6.46 -9.19
N LYS A 82 -12.32 -6.10 -8.72
CA LYS A 82 -12.73 -4.70 -8.53
C LYS A 82 -11.81 -3.92 -7.59
N TRP A 83 -11.32 -4.56 -6.53
CA TRP A 83 -10.38 -3.91 -5.60
C TRP A 83 -9.00 -3.71 -6.22
N LEU A 84 -8.53 -4.64 -7.04
CA LEU A 84 -7.29 -4.48 -7.80
C LEU A 84 -7.42 -3.38 -8.86
N ASP A 85 -8.52 -3.34 -9.61
CA ASP A 85 -8.81 -2.27 -10.57
C ASP A 85 -8.86 -0.89 -9.86
N ALA A 86 -9.56 -0.80 -8.74
CA ALA A 86 -9.59 0.43 -7.93
C ALA A 86 -8.19 0.86 -7.46
N TRP A 87 -7.38 -0.09 -6.99
CA TRP A 87 -5.99 0.19 -6.62
C TRP A 87 -5.16 0.66 -7.82
N GLN A 88 -5.27 0.00 -8.97
CA GLN A 88 -4.53 0.34 -10.18
C GLN A 88 -4.87 1.75 -10.67
N ARG A 89 -6.16 2.14 -10.62
CA ARG A 89 -6.58 3.51 -10.97
C ARG A 89 -6.01 4.56 -10.02
N VAL A 90 -6.05 4.29 -8.72
CA VAL A 90 -5.46 5.19 -7.70
C VAL A 90 -3.97 5.34 -7.91
N PHE A 91 -3.26 4.24 -8.19
CA PHE A 91 -1.82 4.25 -8.40
C PHE A 91 -1.42 4.93 -9.71
N SER A 92 -2.17 4.70 -10.79
CA SER A 92 -1.91 5.31 -12.10
C SER A 92 -2.34 6.77 -12.17
N GLN A 93 -2.95 7.30 -11.10
CA GLN A 93 -3.63 8.60 -11.07
C GLN A 93 -4.63 8.77 -12.23
N ASP A 94 -5.14 7.66 -12.76
CA ASP A 94 -6.09 7.67 -13.87
C ASP A 94 -7.50 7.89 -13.32
N PHE A 95 -7.69 9.10 -12.81
CA PHE A 95 -8.98 9.64 -12.40
C PHE A 95 -9.63 10.38 -13.57
N GLY A 96 -9.52 9.84 -14.79
CA GLY A 96 -10.19 10.36 -15.98
C GLY A 96 -10.00 11.87 -16.15
N ASN A 97 -8.82 12.29 -16.61
CA ASN A 97 -8.70 13.62 -17.19
C ASN A 97 -9.41 13.62 -18.56
N LYS A 98 -10.75 13.70 -18.53
CA LYS A 98 -11.50 14.23 -19.66
C LYS A 98 -11.35 15.75 -19.60
N ALA A 99 -10.27 16.24 -20.20
CA ALA A 99 -10.28 17.58 -20.78
C ALA A 99 -11.20 17.59 -22.01
#